data_AF-A0A3S9YFG4-F1
#
_entry.id   AF-A0A3S9YFG4-F1
#
_cell.length_a   1.000
_cell.length_b   1.000
_cell.length_c   1.000
_cell.angle_alpha   90.00
_cell.angle_beta   90.00
_cell.angle_gamma   90.00
#
_symmetry.space_group_name_H-M   'P 1'
#
loop_
_entity.id
_entity.type
_entity.pdbx_description
1 polymer ?
#
loop_
_entity_poly.entity_id
_entity_poly.type
_entity_poly.pdbx_seq_one_letter_code
_entity_poly.pdbx_strand_id
1 'polypeptide(L)' 'MIGTEPAHQRRGLGRAVMAALAGRAVERGARQGVLVASPDGRALYEAMGWRLRSRVTAAGRMG' A
#
# COMPACT_ATOMS: atom_id res chain seq x y z
N MET A 1 3.26 8.05 -4.93
CA MET A 1 3.98 6.79 -4.68
C MET A 1 4.44 6.80 -3.24
N ILE A 2 4.27 5.70 -2.49
CA ILE A 2 4.83 5.56 -1.14
C ILE A 2 6.01 4.59 -1.24
N GLY A 3 7.16 5.00 -0.70
CA GLY A 3 8.38 4.19 -0.67
C GLY A 3 9.15 4.47 0.62
N THR A 4 9.91 3.49 1.07
CA THR A 4 10.90 3.68 2.14
C THR A 4 12.28 3.68 1.50
N GLU A 5 13.04 4.76 1.71
CA GLU A 5 14.42 4.88 1.23
C GLU A 5 15.22 3.62 1.63
N PRO A 6 16.04 3.03 0.73
CA PRO A 6 16.85 1.84 1.01
C PRO A 6 17.52 1.82 2.39
N ALA A 7 18.14 2.91 2.82
CA ALA A 7 18.81 3.04 4.12
C ALA A 7 17.87 2.90 5.34
N HIS A 8 16.57 2.98 5.13
CA HIS A 8 15.53 2.95 6.17
C HIS A 8 14.60 1.74 6.05
N GLN A 9 14.83 0.84 5.08
CA GLN A 9 14.03 -0.36 4.90
C GLN A 9 14.22 -1.37 6.05
N ARG A 10 13.31 -2.35 6.14
CA ARG A 10 13.31 -3.43 7.16
C ARG A 10 13.23 -2.96 8.62
N ARG A 11 12.94 -1.68 8.87
CA ARG A 11 12.76 -1.10 10.20
C ARG A 11 11.29 -0.92 10.62
N GLY A 12 10.36 -1.52 9.88
CA GLY A 12 8.92 -1.40 10.15
C GLY A 12 8.27 -0.07 9.74
N LEU A 13 9.01 0.87 9.15
CA LEU A 13 8.50 2.21 8.81
C LEU A 13 7.32 2.19 7.83
N GLY A 14 7.36 1.34 6.80
CA GLY A 14 6.24 1.18 5.87
C GLY A 14 4.95 0.72 6.57
N ARG A 15 5.07 -0.21 7.54
CA ARG A 15 3.92 -0.65 8.35
C ARG A 15 3.39 0.47 9.23
N ALA A 16 4.27 1.23 9.86
CA ALA A 16 3.90 2.35 10.73
C ALA A 16 3.11 3.43 9.95
N VAL A 17 3.63 3.84 8.78
CA VAL A 17 2.95 4.81 7.91
C VAL A 17 1.58 4.30 7.46
N MET A 18 1.50 3.05 6.97
CA MET A 18 0.23 2.50 6.49
C MET A 18 -0.80 2.32 7.60
N ALA A 19 -0.38 1.93 8.81
CA ALA A 19 -1.27 1.84 9.98
C ALA A 19 -1.81 3.23 10.37
N ALA A 20 -0.97 4.26 10.38
CA ALA A 20 -1.40 5.63 10.66
C ALA A 20 -2.41 6.15 9.63
N LEU A 21 -2.15 5.92 8.34
CA LEU A 21 -3.09 6.29 7.26
C LEU A 21 -4.43 5.54 7.39
N ALA A 22 -4.40 4.23 7.67
CA ALA A 22 -5.60 3.44 7.87
C ALA A 22 -6.41 3.93 9.07
N GLY A 23 -5.76 4.21 10.21
CA GLY A 23 -6.41 4.76 11.39
C GLY A 23 -7.13 6.07 11.10
N ARG A 24 -6.46 7.02 10.44
CA ARG A 24 -7.07 8.30 10.04
C ARG A 24 -8.23 8.14 9.05
N ALA A 25 -8.17 7.16 8.15
CA ALA A 25 -9.27 6.88 7.24
C ALA A 25 -10.50 6.37 8.00
N VAL A 26 -10.30 5.45 8.94
CA VAL A 26 -11.38 4.91 9.79
C VAL A 26 -12.01 6.00 10.65
N GLU A 27 -11.21 6.88 11.27
CA GLU A 27 -11.69 8.05 12.02
C GLU A 27 -12.60 8.95 11.17
N ARG A 28 -12.35 9.02 9.86
CA ARG A 28 -13.15 9.79 8.89
C ARG A 28 -14.34 9.01 8.31
N GLY A 29 -14.65 7.84 8.86
CA GLY A 29 -15.79 7.01 8.44
C GLY A 29 -15.51 6.12 7.24
N ALA A 30 -14.26 5.96 6.81
CA ALA A 30 -13.93 5.04 5.73
C ALA A 30 -14.20 3.59 6.16
N ARG A 31 -14.94 2.85 5.32
CA ARG A 31 -15.22 1.42 5.53
C ARG A 31 -14.32 0.52 4.69
N GLN A 32 -13.65 1.06 3.68
CA GLN A 32 -12.81 0.33 2.75
C GLN A 32 -11.61 1.17 2.34
N GLY A 33 -10.48 0.50 2.10
CA GLY A 33 -9.28 1.06 1.50
C GLY A 33 -8.85 0.23 0.31
N VAL A 34 -8.41 0.90 -0.75
CA VAL A 34 -7.86 0.27 -1.95
C VAL A 34 -6.53 0.94 -2.29
N LEU A 35 -5.55 0.15 -2.69
CA LEU A 35 -4.27 0.64 -3.20
C LEU A 35 -3.79 -0.26 -4.33
N VAL A 36 -2.93 0.29 -5.18
CA VAL A 36 -2.17 -0.48 -6.17
C VAL A 36 -0.79 -0.72 -5.56
N ALA A 37 -0.46 -1.98 -5.31
CA ALA A 37 0.83 -2.36 -4.76
C ALA A 37 1.85 -2.63 -5.88
N SER A 38 3.09 -2.20 -5.69
CA SER A 38 4.21 -2.79 -6.41
C SER A 38 4.40 -4.26 -5.97
N PRO A 39 5.09 -5.09 -6.77
CA PRO A 39 5.43 -6.46 -6.37
C PRO A 39 6.11 -6.52 -4.99
N ASP A 40 7.09 -5.66 -4.73
CA ASP A 40 7.81 -5.61 -3.45
C ASP A 40 6.92 -5.14 -2.29
N GLY A 41 5.97 -4.25 -2.56
CA GLY A 41 5.00 -3.78 -1.58
C GLY A 41 3.98 -4.85 -1.19
N ARG A 42 3.72 -5.83 -2.07
CA ARG A 42 2.69 -6.86 -1.86
C ARG A 42 2.88 -7.62 -0.56
N ALA A 43 4.10 -8.06 -0.25
CA ALA A 43 4.39 -8.81 0.97
C ALA A 43 4.06 -8.02 2.25
N LEU A 44 4.35 -6.71 2.25
CA LEU A 44 3.98 -5.81 3.36
C LEU A 44 2.46 -5.74 3.53
N TYR A 45 1.71 -5.55 2.43
CA TYR A 45 0.26 -5.41 2.49
C TYR A 45 -0.43 -6.72 2.91
N GLU A 46 0.00 -7.86 2.38
CA GLU A 46 -0.50 -9.18 2.80
C GLU A 46 -0.25 -9.42 4.30
N ALA A 47 0.94 -9.09 4.81
CA ALA A 47 1.26 -9.19 6.24
C ALA A 47 0.43 -8.24 7.13
N MET A 48 -0.12 -7.16 6.57
CA MET A 48 -1.05 -6.24 7.25
C MET A 48 -2.53 -6.66 7.09
N GLY A 49 -2.81 -7.82 6.50
CA GLY A 49 -4.17 -8.34 6.32
C GLY A 49 -4.90 -7.80 5.08
N TRP A 50 -4.21 -7.07 4.21
CA TRP A 50 -4.79 -6.68 2.92
C TRP A 50 -4.92 -7.91 2.02
N ARG A 51 -5.91 -7.89 1.15
CA ARG A 51 -6.18 -8.99 0.21
C ARG A 51 -6.16 -8.47 -1.22
N LEU A 52 -5.62 -9.28 -2.14
CA LEU A 52 -5.71 -8.99 -3.56
C LEU A 52 -7.18 -8.92 -3.98
N ARG A 53 -7.59 -7.78 -4.55
CA ARG A 53 -8.95 -7.60 -5.09
C ARG A 53 -9.02 -7.85 -6.59
N SER A 54 -8.04 -7.35 -7.34
CA SER A 54 -7.89 -7.59 -8.77
C SER A 54 -6.45 -7.27 -9.20
N ARG A 55 -6.04 -7.82 -10.35
CA ARG A 55 -4.84 -7.37 -11.04
C ARG A 55 -5.17 -6.06 -11.77
N VAL A 56 -4.27 -5.09 -11.71
CA VAL A 56 -4.40 -3.81 -12.41
C VAL A 56 -3.53 -3.86 -13.66
N THR A 57 -4.11 -3.52 -14.81
CA THR A 57 -3.43 -3.50 -16.10
C THR A 57 -3.31 -2.06 -16.59
N ALA A 58 -2.08 -1.61 -16.88
CA ALA A 58 -1.85 -0.32 -17.50
C ALA A 58 -2.13 -0.41 -19.01
N ALA A 59 -2.74 0.63 -19.58
CA ALA A 59 -2.91 0.79 -21.02
C ALA A 59 -2.18 2.05 -21.49
N GLY A 60 -1.54 1.98 -22.65
CA GLY A 60 -0.85 3.11 -23.26
C GLY A 60 -0.81 2.97 -24.77
N ARG A 61 -0.83 4.11 -25.46
CA ARG A 61 -0.59 4.20 -26.90
C ARG A 61 0.64 5.09 -27.07
N MET A 62 1.70 4.54 -27.66
CA MET A 62 2.80 5.36 -28.14
C MET A 62 2.39 5.98 -29.48
N GLY A 63 2.63 7.29 -29.61
CA GLY A 63 2.61 7.98 -30.90
C GLY A 63 3.91 7.77 -31.64
#